data_AF-A0A8H6QX84-F1
#
_entry.id   AF-A0A8H6QX84-F1
#
_cell.length_a   1.000
_cell.length_b   1.000
_cell.length_c   1.000
_cell.angle_alpha   90.00
_cell.angle_beta   90.00
_cell.angle_gamma   90.00
#
_symmetry.space_group_name_H-M   'P 1'
#
loop_
_entity.id
_entity.type
_entity.pdbx_description
1 polymer ?
#
loop_
_entity_poly.entity_id
_entity_poly.type
_entity_poly.pdbx_seq_one_letter_code
_entity_poly.pdbx_strand_id
1 'polypeptide(L)'
;MPSSLGAPSTSQGRPRKQDARILRLDDRSQWLAWKTAEMLFTLLVNKQQRRRWLLEHKHAQSTPVSQRLRPIEPIPTPAGWSKSKGTSAAEMEALKYHVRLLRARAEKDKELVAEMERRIQRGDVPDPTSFCHSCIAVDDREVFLTKCGHRVCLTCVRYSTDDQGQYECCICFVPTSFVSRRRTLGPRRR
;
A
#
# COMPACT_ATOMS: atom_id res chain seq x y z
N MET A 1 58.47 14.46 65.40
CA MET A 1 58.64 14.29 63.94
C MET A 1 58.34 12.84 63.57
N PRO A 2 57.12 12.55 63.08
CA PRO A 2 56.85 11.35 62.31
C PRO A 2 56.29 11.70 60.92
N SER A 3 56.89 11.16 59.86
CA SER A 3 56.37 11.25 58.49
C SER A 3 55.54 10.00 58.19
N SER A 4 54.25 10.21 57.89
CA SER A 4 53.32 9.14 57.50
C SER A 4 53.32 8.92 55.99
N LEU A 5 53.50 7.66 55.60
CA LEU A 5 53.16 7.13 54.28
C LEU A 5 51.64 6.93 54.18
N GLY A 6 51.06 7.29 53.03
CA GLY A 6 49.66 7.01 52.71
C GLY A 6 49.35 7.34 51.25
N ALA A 7 49.58 6.40 50.34
CA ALA A 7 48.79 6.28 49.11
C ALA A 7 47.45 5.60 49.48
N PRO A 8 46.31 5.74 48.75
CA PRO A 8 46.25 5.43 47.31
C PRO A 8 45.10 6.10 46.49
N SER A 9 44.99 5.62 45.26
CA SER A 9 43.76 5.40 44.48
C SER A 9 43.36 6.47 43.45
N THR A 10 43.86 6.20 42.24
CA THR A 10 43.18 6.45 40.97
C THR A 10 41.75 5.88 40.98
N SER A 11 40.73 6.73 40.90
CA SER A 11 39.43 6.35 40.36
C SER A 11 39.27 6.99 38.99
N GLN A 12 39.55 6.20 37.95
CA GLN A 12 39.18 6.47 36.57
C GLN A 12 37.71 6.89 36.51
N GLY A 13 37.45 8.07 35.94
CA GLY A 13 36.13 8.46 35.50
C GLY A 13 35.66 7.46 34.44
N ARG A 14 34.78 6.52 34.82
CA ARG A 14 34.00 5.75 33.85
C ARG A 14 33.16 6.74 33.04
N PRO A 15 33.18 6.69 31.71
CA PRO A 15 32.15 7.36 30.93
C PRO A 15 30.82 6.73 31.36
N ARG A 16 29.88 7.57 31.84
CA ARG A 16 28.48 7.18 31.98
C ARG A 16 28.06 6.55 30.66
N LYS A 17 27.83 5.24 30.67
CA LYS A 17 27.02 4.58 29.64
C LYS A 17 25.72 5.39 29.59
N GLN A 18 25.55 6.15 28.52
CA GLN A 18 24.26 6.68 28.16
C GLN A 18 23.41 5.45 27.89
N ASP A 19 22.67 5.02 28.92
CA ASP A 19 21.55 4.12 28.73
C ASP A 19 20.75 4.72 27.59
N ALA A 20 20.62 3.96 26.52
CA ALA A 20 19.75 4.27 25.41
C ALA A 20 18.32 4.33 25.98
N ARG A 21 17.96 5.47 26.57
CA ARG A 21 16.58 5.80 26.92
C ARG A 21 15.86 5.78 25.59
N ILE A 22 15.22 4.66 25.31
CA ILE A 22 14.19 4.56 24.28
C ILE A 22 13.24 5.70 24.62
N LEU A 23 13.29 6.78 23.83
CA LEU A 23 12.41 7.92 23.96
C LEU A 23 11.00 7.39 23.62
N ARG A 24 10.27 6.95 24.64
CA ARG A 24 8.86 6.63 24.50
C ARG A 24 8.12 7.94 24.29
N LEU A 25 7.61 8.11 23.07
CA LEU A 25 6.69 9.18 22.74
C LEU A 25 5.43 9.04 23.60
N ASP A 26 4.89 10.15 24.10
CA ASP A 26 3.58 10.16 24.73
C ASP A 26 2.48 9.76 23.71
N ASP A 27 1.31 9.35 24.20
CA ASP A 27 0.24 8.83 23.36
C ASP A 27 -0.22 9.82 22.28
N ARG A 28 -0.19 11.12 22.58
CA ARG A 28 -0.56 12.16 21.61
C ARG A 28 0.51 12.29 20.53
N SER A 29 1.79 12.27 20.89
CA SER A 29 2.90 12.29 19.92
C SER A 29 2.89 11.03 19.03
N GLN A 30 2.62 9.86 19.60
CA GLN A 30 2.44 8.63 18.81
C GLN A 30 1.26 8.75 17.85
N TRP A 31 0.12 9.25 18.33
CA TRP A 31 -1.06 9.43 17.50
C TRP A 31 -0.83 10.38 16.33
N LEU A 32 -0.18 11.53 16.58
CA LEU A 32 0.18 12.49 15.53
C LEU A 32 1.16 11.90 14.51
N ALA A 33 2.12 11.08 14.96
CA ALA A 33 3.04 10.38 14.07
C ALA A 33 2.28 9.41 13.14
N TRP A 34 1.33 8.63 13.69
CA TRP A 34 0.51 7.73 12.89
C TRP A 34 -0.44 8.45 11.94
N LYS A 35 -1.02 9.58 12.34
CA LYS A 35 -1.85 10.42 11.44
C LYS A 35 -1.03 11.05 10.31
N THR A 36 0.20 11.45 10.61
CA THR A 36 1.15 11.91 9.59
C THR A 36 1.47 10.79 8.60
N ALA A 37 1.69 9.57 9.09
CA ALA A 37 1.93 8.40 8.25
C ALA A 37 0.71 8.05 7.39
N GLU A 38 -0.51 8.09 7.96
CA GLU A 38 -1.78 7.92 7.22
C GLU A 38 -1.86 8.89 6.04
N MET A 39 -1.71 10.19 6.29
CA MET A 39 -1.72 11.20 5.24
C MET A 39 -0.62 10.97 4.18
N LEU A 40 0.61 10.67 4.60
CA LEU A 40 1.72 10.41 3.68
C LEU A 40 1.42 9.22 2.75
N PHE A 41 0.98 8.10 3.30
CA PHE A 41 0.69 6.92 2.48
C PHE A 41 -0.54 7.12 1.60
N THR A 42 -1.58 7.83 2.05
CA THR A 42 -2.71 8.21 1.16
C THR A 42 -2.22 9.05 -0.02
N LEU A 43 -1.32 10.02 0.20
CA LEU A 43 -0.72 10.81 -0.88
C LEU A 43 0.06 9.93 -1.87
N LEU A 44 0.83 8.96 -1.36
CA LEU A 44 1.58 8.03 -2.20
C LEU A 44 0.65 7.13 -3.03
N VAL A 45 -0.39 6.56 -2.40
CA VAL A 45 -1.42 5.77 -3.09
C VAL A 45 -2.06 6.60 -4.21
N ASN A 46 -2.53 7.81 -3.90
CA ASN A 46 -3.15 8.70 -4.88
C ASN A 46 -2.20 9.05 -6.04
N LYS A 47 -0.92 9.28 -5.75
CA LYS A 47 0.10 9.53 -6.77
C LYS A 47 0.26 8.34 -7.71
N GLN A 48 0.39 7.12 -7.18
CA GLN A 48 0.56 5.93 -8.02
C GLN A 48 -0.71 5.57 -8.79
N GLN A 49 -1.89 5.69 -8.17
CA GLN A 49 -3.17 5.48 -8.86
C GLN A 49 -3.36 6.45 -10.02
N ARG A 50 -2.98 7.73 -9.86
CA ARG A 50 -3.03 8.69 -10.95
C ARG A 50 -2.09 8.31 -12.10
N ARG A 51 -0.86 7.88 -11.79
CA ARG A 51 0.09 7.40 -12.80
C ARG A 51 -0.45 6.18 -13.53
N ARG A 52 -0.93 5.18 -12.79
CA ARG A 52 -1.55 3.98 -13.35
C ARG A 52 -2.74 4.33 -14.24
N TRP A 53 -3.63 5.22 -13.80
CA TRP A 53 -4.75 5.68 -14.60
C TRP A 53 -4.31 6.29 -15.94
N LEU A 54 -3.26 7.12 -15.95
CA LEU A 54 -2.72 7.68 -17.18
C LEU A 54 -2.17 6.60 -18.13
N LEU A 55 -1.44 5.62 -17.58
CA LEU A 55 -0.91 4.50 -18.35
C LEU A 55 -2.02 3.62 -18.93
N GLU A 56 -3.01 3.24 -18.12
CA GLU A 56 -4.20 2.51 -18.58
C GLU A 56 -4.98 3.33 -19.60
N HIS A 57 -5.07 4.66 -19.43
CA HIS A 57 -5.82 5.48 -20.38
C HIS A 57 -5.17 5.47 -21.77
N LYS A 58 -3.84 5.58 -21.80
CA LYS A 58 -3.04 5.65 -23.04
C LYS A 58 -2.81 4.30 -23.70
N HIS A 59 -2.70 3.21 -22.92
CA HIS A 59 -2.23 1.92 -23.42
C HIS A 59 -3.21 0.74 -23.25
N ALA A 60 -4.31 0.88 -22.50
CA ALA A 60 -5.29 -0.22 -22.32
C ALA A 60 -6.34 -0.24 -23.45
N GLN A 61 -5.96 -0.64 -24.65
CA GLN A 61 -6.85 -0.67 -25.82
C GLN A 61 -8.05 -1.62 -25.62
N SER A 62 -7.85 -2.71 -24.88
CA SER A 62 -8.86 -3.76 -24.66
C SER A 62 -9.89 -3.43 -23.59
N THR A 63 -9.58 -2.49 -22.68
CA THR A 63 -10.41 -2.20 -21.50
C THR A 63 -11.25 -0.93 -21.75
N PRO A 64 -12.60 -1.01 -21.71
CA PRO A 64 -13.47 0.16 -21.81
C PRO A 64 -13.14 1.23 -20.77
N VAL A 65 -13.29 2.51 -21.12
CA VAL A 65 -12.97 3.64 -20.21
C VAL A 65 -13.75 3.55 -18.89
N SER A 66 -15.00 3.09 -18.92
CA SER A 66 -15.85 2.87 -17.73
C SER A 66 -15.32 1.80 -16.78
N GLN A 67 -14.40 0.95 -17.25
CA GLN A 67 -13.84 -0.20 -16.57
C GLN A 67 -12.38 0.03 -16.12
N ARG A 68 -11.80 1.20 -16.46
CA ARG A 68 -10.45 1.59 -16.02
C ARG A 68 -10.50 2.14 -14.60
N LEU A 69 -9.38 2.02 -13.87
CA LEU A 69 -9.29 2.51 -12.50
C LEU A 69 -9.63 4.00 -12.45
N ARG A 70 -10.54 4.44 -11.58
CA ARG A 70 -10.72 5.87 -11.32
C ARG A 70 -9.83 6.25 -10.13
N PRO A 71 -8.98 7.29 -10.24
CA PRO A 71 -8.31 7.84 -9.07
C PRO A 71 -9.33 8.37 -8.07
N ILE A 72 -8.92 8.48 -6.80
CA ILE A 72 -9.39 9.37 -5.72
C ILE A 72 -9.74 8.57 -4.46
N GLU A 73 -8.77 8.48 -3.55
CA GLU A 73 -9.09 8.46 -2.12
C GLU A 73 -9.06 9.89 -1.57
N PRO A 74 -10.02 10.28 -0.71
CA PRO A 74 -9.96 11.57 -0.04
C PRO A 74 -8.69 11.66 0.82
N ILE A 75 -7.93 12.74 0.66
CA ILE A 75 -6.76 13.00 1.51
C ILE A 75 -7.28 13.40 2.89
N PRO A 76 -6.81 12.76 3.99
CA PRO A 76 -7.19 13.15 5.34
C PRO A 76 -6.88 14.62 5.58
N THR A 77 -7.89 15.40 5.97
CA THR A 77 -7.70 16.82 6.30
C THR A 77 -7.07 16.92 7.70
N PRO A 78 -5.97 17.67 7.88
CA PRO A 78 -5.34 17.87 9.20
C PRO A 78 -6.22 18.61 10.21
N ALA A 79 -7.29 19.25 9.76
CA ALA A 79 -8.21 20.01 10.59
C ALA A 79 -8.86 19.09 11.64
N GLY A 80 -8.61 19.38 12.93
CA GLY A 80 -9.17 18.64 14.06
C GLY A 80 -8.22 17.65 14.73
N TRP A 81 -7.03 17.42 14.18
CA TRP A 81 -6.05 16.50 14.79
C TRP A 81 -5.57 16.96 16.16
N SER A 82 -5.50 18.26 16.36
CA SER A 82 -5.09 18.88 17.63
C SER A 82 -6.18 18.85 18.71
N LYS A 83 -7.43 18.50 18.37
CA LYS A 83 -8.59 18.55 19.27
C LYS A 83 -9.00 17.18 19.83
N SER A 84 -8.35 16.08 19.43
CA SER A 84 -8.68 14.75 19.96
C SER A 84 -8.32 14.68 21.46
N LYS A 85 -9.33 14.52 22.32
CA LYS A 85 -9.17 14.35 23.76
C LYS A 85 -8.79 12.90 24.05
N GLY A 86 -7.52 12.57 23.84
CA GLY A 86 -7.02 11.21 24.00
C GLY A 86 -7.55 10.27 22.92
N THR A 87 -6.77 9.26 22.58
CA THR A 87 -7.18 8.22 21.65
C THR A 87 -7.19 6.91 22.41
N SER A 88 -8.30 6.20 22.38
CA SER A 88 -8.38 4.89 23.01
C SER A 88 -7.36 3.93 22.40
N ALA A 89 -6.93 2.93 23.16
CA ALA A 89 -6.00 1.92 22.64
C ALA A 89 -6.56 1.23 21.37
N ALA A 90 -7.88 1.01 21.32
CA ALA A 90 -8.55 0.42 20.16
C ALA A 90 -8.47 1.31 18.91
N GLU A 91 -8.74 2.61 19.04
CA GLU A 91 -8.59 3.57 17.93
C GLU A 91 -7.13 3.68 17.46
N MET A 92 -6.18 3.59 18.39
CA MET A 92 -4.76 3.62 18.05
C MET A 92 -4.34 2.38 17.25
N GLU A 93 -4.77 1.18 17.66
CA GLU A 93 -4.50 -0.04 16.90
C GLU A 93 -5.21 -0.06 15.55
N ALA A 94 -6.44 0.45 15.47
CA ALA A 94 -7.15 0.62 14.20
C ALA A 94 -6.39 1.56 13.24
N LEU A 95 -5.87 2.68 13.74
CA LEU A 95 -5.06 3.61 12.94
C LEU A 95 -3.76 2.95 12.46
N LYS A 96 -3.05 2.24 13.34
CA LYS A 96 -1.83 1.50 12.96
C LYS A 96 -2.12 0.46 11.88
N TYR A 97 -3.21 -0.29 12.03
CA TYR A 97 -3.64 -1.28 11.06
C TYR A 97 -3.96 -0.62 9.71
N HIS A 98 -4.73 0.45 9.71
CA HIS A 98 -5.05 1.20 8.50
C HIS A 98 -3.79 1.73 7.79
N VAL A 99 -2.83 2.30 8.54
CA VAL A 99 -1.55 2.76 7.98
C VAL A 99 -0.75 1.61 7.36
N ARG A 100 -0.77 0.41 7.96
CA ARG A 100 -0.14 -0.78 7.36
C ARG A 100 -0.77 -1.14 6.02
N LEU A 101 -2.10 -1.11 5.92
CA LEU A 101 -2.82 -1.37 4.67
C LEU A 101 -2.49 -0.32 3.60
N LEU A 102 -2.51 0.97 3.96
CA LEU A 102 -2.15 2.07 3.05
C LEU A 102 -0.72 1.91 2.53
N ARG A 103 0.24 1.57 3.40
CA ARG A 103 1.62 1.31 3.01
C ARG A 103 1.72 0.13 2.04
N ALA A 104 1.09 -1.01 2.36
CA ALA A 104 1.12 -2.19 1.51
C ALA A 104 0.53 -1.88 0.12
N ARG A 105 -0.58 -1.14 0.08
CA ARG A 105 -1.20 -0.68 -1.16
C ARG A 105 -0.32 0.29 -1.95
N ALA A 106 0.34 1.25 -1.29
CA ALA A 106 1.24 2.19 -1.94
C ALA A 106 2.43 1.48 -2.61
N GLU A 107 3.04 0.51 -1.93
CA GLU A 107 4.12 -0.30 -2.50
C GLU A 107 3.61 -1.15 -3.65
N LYS A 108 2.41 -1.75 -3.52
CA LYS A 108 1.83 -2.56 -4.59
C LYS A 108 1.52 -1.72 -5.83
N ASP A 109 0.89 -0.56 -5.68
CA ASP A 109 0.59 0.34 -6.80
C ASP A 109 1.88 0.84 -7.47
N LYS A 110 2.95 1.07 -6.70
CA LYS A 110 4.27 1.40 -7.24
C LYS A 110 4.83 0.27 -8.10
N GLU A 111 4.75 -0.97 -7.61
CA GLU A 111 5.18 -2.18 -8.34
C GLU A 111 4.40 -2.33 -9.67
N LEU A 112 3.08 -2.11 -9.65
CA LEU A 112 2.23 -2.16 -10.83
C LEU A 112 2.62 -1.12 -11.88
N VAL A 113 2.82 0.13 -11.45
CA VAL A 113 3.21 1.21 -12.35
C VAL A 113 4.57 0.92 -12.99
N ALA A 114 5.53 0.46 -12.19
CA ALA A 114 6.86 0.09 -12.70
C ALA A 114 6.79 -1.03 -13.74
N GLU A 115 5.96 -2.06 -13.50
CA GLU A 115 5.78 -3.14 -14.47
C GLU A 115 5.08 -2.66 -15.75
N MET A 116 4.05 -1.82 -15.64
CA MET A 116 3.38 -1.23 -16.81
C MET A 116 4.36 -0.42 -17.65
N GLU A 117 5.18 0.43 -17.02
CA GLU A 117 6.22 1.21 -17.70
C GLU A 117 7.24 0.31 -18.40
N ARG A 118 7.71 -0.74 -17.72
CA ARG A 118 8.65 -1.73 -18.28
C ARG A 118 8.08 -2.47 -19.49
N ARG A 119 6.79 -2.84 -19.47
CA ARG A 119 6.10 -3.48 -20.61
C ARG A 119 5.92 -2.51 -21.78
N ILE A 120 5.51 -1.27 -21.49
CA ILE A 120 5.37 -0.21 -22.50
C ILE A 120 6.71 0.05 -23.20
N GLN A 121 7.81 0.11 -22.44
CA GLN A 121 9.15 0.35 -22.99
C GLN A 121 9.64 -0.81 -23.87
N ARG A 122 9.31 -2.06 -23.54
CA ARG A 122 9.68 -3.23 -24.35
C ARG A 122 8.90 -3.30 -25.65
N GLY A 123 7.64 -2.86 -25.67
CA GLY A 123 6.82 -2.81 -26.88
C GLY A 123 6.51 -4.18 -27.50
N ASP A 124 6.75 -5.25 -26.77
CA ASP A 124 6.60 -6.65 -27.19
C ASP A 124 5.19 -7.20 -26.93
N VAL A 125 4.36 -6.49 -26.17
CA VAL A 125 3.01 -6.90 -25.79
C VAL A 125 1.94 -5.91 -26.28
N PRO A 126 0.84 -6.40 -26.91
CA PRO A 126 -0.19 -5.53 -27.49
C PRO A 126 -1.02 -4.76 -26.45
N ASP A 127 -1.19 -5.31 -25.24
CA ASP A 127 -1.79 -4.60 -24.10
C ASP A 127 -0.85 -4.68 -22.89
N PRO A 128 0.08 -3.72 -22.74
CA PRO A 128 1.09 -3.74 -21.69
C PRO A 128 0.50 -3.55 -20.29
N THR A 129 -0.80 -3.25 -20.18
CA THR A 129 -1.51 -3.08 -18.90
C THR A 129 -2.39 -4.28 -18.54
N SER A 130 -2.50 -5.27 -19.44
CA SER A 130 -3.34 -6.45 -19.25
C SER A 130 -2.55 -7.61 -18.65
N PHE A 131 -2.26 -7.52 -17.35
CA PHE A 131 -1.61 -8.59 -16.59
C PHE A 131 -2.19 -8.70 -15.18
N CYS A 132 -1.79 -9.74 -14.44
CA CYS A 132 -2.28 -9.92 -13.08
C CYS A 132 -1.64 -8.87 -12.16
N HIS A 133 -2.46 -7.99 -11.60
CA HIS A 133 -2.00 -6.97 -10.67
C HIS A 133 -1.61 -7.56 -9.30
N SER A 134 -2.10 -8.76 -8.95
CA SER A 134 -1.76 -9.39 -7.67
C SER A 134 -0.36 -10.01 -7.68
N CYS A 135 -0.06 -10.86 -8.66
CA CYS A 135 1.22 -11.59 -8.71
C CYS A 135 2.23 -11.04 -9.73
N ILE A 136 1.85 -10.05 -10.54
CA ILE A 136 2.71 -9.48 -11.60
C ILE A 136 3.28 -10.58 -12.51
N ALA A 137 2.47 -11.61 -12.76
CA ALA A 137 2.87 -12.70 -13.63
C ALA A 137 2.98 -12.23 -15.09
N VAL A 138 3.94 -12.84 -15.78
CA VAL A 138 4.17 -12.73 -17.23
C VAL A 138 3.01 -13.37 -18.00
N ASP A 139 2.94 -12.98 -19.25
CA ASP A 139 1.89 -13.13 -20.26
C ASP A 139 1.29 -14.54 -20.42
N ASP A 140 0.16 -14.62 -21.13
CA ASP A 140 -0.67 -15.82 -21.42
C ASP A 140 -1.61 -16.32 -20.32
N ARG A 141 -1.68 -15.66 -19.16
CA ARG A 141 -2.72 -15.96 -18.16
C ARG A 141 -3.96 -15.09 -18.38
N GLU A 142 -5.11 -15.75 -18.44
CA GLU A 142 -6.38 -15.04 -18.40
C GLU A 142 -6.51 -14.25 -17.09
N VAL A 143 -6.79 -12.95 -17.24
CA VAL A 143 -7.04 -12.04 -16.13
C VAL A 143 -8.49 -11.60 -16.11
N PHE A 144 -9.04 -11.53 -14.90
CA PHE A 144 -10.39 -11.07 -14.62
C PHE A 144 -10.33 -9.65 -14.08
N LEU A 145 -11.14 -8.76 -14.65
CA LEU A 145 -11.27 -7.41 -14.15
C LEU A 145 -12.24 -7.38 -12.96
N THR A 146 -11.78 -6.85 -11.84
CA THR A 146 -12.59 -6.60 -10.64
C THR A 146 -13.30 -5.26 -10.73
N LYS A 147 -14.40 -5.08 -9.98
CA LYS A 147 -15.12 -3.81 -9.87
C LYS A 147 -14.27 -2.70 -9.25
N CYS A 148 -13.27 -3.03 -8.44
CA CYS A 148 -12.28 -2.07 -7.95
C CYS A 148 -11.20 -1.71 -8.98
N GLY A 149 -11.29 -2.20 -10.22
CA GLY A 149 -10.39 -1.85 -11.32
C GLY A 149 -9.08 -2.63 -11.34
N HIS A 150 -8.90 -3.66 -10.51
CA HIS A 150 -7.73 -4.54 -10.55
C HIS A 150 -7.94 -5.74 -11.47
N ARG A 151 -6.91 -6.15 -12.20
CA ARG A 151 -6.89 -7.37 -13.02
C ARG A 151 -6.23 -8.48 -12.24
N VAL A 152 -6.83 -9.66 -12.19
CA VAL A 152 -6.39 -10.76 -11.31
C VAL A 152 -6.47 -12.07 -12.06
N CYS A 153 -5.42 -12.89 -12.02
CA CYS A 153 -5.45 -14.22 -12.65
C CYS A 153 -6.22 -15.24 -11.80
N LEU A 154 -6.68 -16.33 -12.41
CA LEU A 154 -7.46 -17.38 -11.73
C LEU A 154 -6.77 -17.91 -10.46
N THR A 155 -5.44 -18.06 -10.50
CA THR A 155 -4.67 -18.52 -9.35
C THR A 155 -4.79 -17.56 -8.17
N CYS A 156 -4.62 -16.25 -8.40
CA CYS A 156 -4.75 -15.25 -7.34
C CYS A 156 -6.19 -15.11 -6.84
N VAL A 157 -7.19 -15.31 -7.70
CA VAL A 157 -8.59 -15.39 -7.27
C VAL A 157 -8.76 -16.52 -6.27
N ARG A 158 -8.34 -17.74 -6.61
CA ARG A 158 -8.48 -18.91 -5.72
C ARG A 158 -7.81 -18.73 -4.35
N TYR A 159 -6.66 -18.05 -4.30
CA TYR A 159 -5.97 -17.78 -3.03
C TYR A 159 -6.58 -16.65 -2.19
N SER A 160 -7.37 -15.77 -2.81
CA SER A 160 -7.95 -14.60 -2.12
C SER A 160 -9.47 -14.70 -2.00
N THR A 161 -10.01 -15.90 -2.20
CA THR A 161 -11.41 -16.21 -1.97
C THR A 161 -11.53 -16.90 -0.61
N ASP A 162 -12.43 -16.39 0.22
CA ASP A 162 -12.69 -16.96 1.53
C ASP A 162 -13.54 -18.24 1.47
N ASP A 163 -13.78 -18.86 2.62
CA ASP A 163 -14.58 -20.08 2.75
C ASP A 163 -16.05 -19.91 2.31
N GLN A 164 -16.52 -18.65 2.18
CA GLN A 164 -17.86 -18.32 1.71
C GLN A 164 -17.90 -18.06 0.19
N GLY A 165 -16.76 -18.20 -0.50
CA GLY A 165 -16.66 -17.93 -1.93
C GLY A 165 -16.57 -16.44 -2.29
N GLN A 166 -16.42 -15.55 -1.30
CA GLN A 166 -16.26 -14.12 -1.52
C GLN A 166 -14.79 -13.79 -1.83
N TYR A 167 -14.56 -13.12 -2.96
CA TYR A 167 -13.23 -12.65 -3.33
C TYR A 167 -12.89 -11.34 -2.62
N GLU A 168 -11.78 -11.33 -1.88
CA GLU A 168 -11.17 -10.12 -1.34
C GLU A 168 -10.04 -9.65 -2.25
N CYS A 169 -10.07 -8.38 -2.65
CA CYS A 169 -9.00 -7.82 -3.45
C CYS A 169 -7.74 -7.66 -2.59
N CYS A 170 -6.69 -8.44 -2.85
CA CYS A 170 -5.41 -8.37 -2.13
C CYS A 170 -4.61 -7.05 -2.33
N ILE A 171 -5.18 -6.08 -3.05
CA ILE A 171 -4.58 -4.76 -3.31
C ILE A 171 -5.38 -3.67 -2.58
N CYS A 172 -6.71 -3.75 -2.62
CA CYS A 172 -7.57 -2.83 -1.90
C CYS A 172 -7.87 -3.26 -0.46
N PHE A 173 -7.66 -4.55 -0.13
CA PHE A 173 -8.03 -5.17 1.14
C PHE A 173 -9.52 -5.01 1.48
N VAL A 174 -10.36 -5.16 0.46
CA VAL A 174 -11.82 -5.11 0.60
C VAL A 174 -12.48 -6.16 -0.30
N PRO A 175 -13.62 -6.72 0.11
CA PRO A 175 -14.42 -7.58 -0.74
C PRO A 175 -14.81 -6.87 -2.04
N THR A 176 -14.71 -7.59 -3.15
CA THR A 176 -15.12 -7.07 -4.46
C THR A 176 -15.65 -8.19 -5.35
N SER A 177 -16.29 -7.82 -6.45
CA SER A 177 -16.75 -8.78 -7.45
C SER A 177 -16.09 -8.52 -8.80
N PHE A 178 -16.21 -9.45 -9.71
CA PHE A 178 -15.72 -9.29 -11.07
C PHE A 178 -16.72 -8.50 -11.93
N VAL A 179 -16.21 -7.80 -12.94
CA VAL A 179 -17.01 -7.18 -13.99
C VAL A 179 -17.49 -8.30 -14.91
N SER A 180 -18.80 -8.41 -15.13
CA SER A 180 -19.35 -9.38 -16.06
C SER A 180 -18.79 -9.15 -17.46
N ARG A 181 -18.14 -10.18 -18.05
CA ARG A 181 -17.93 -10.17 -19.50
C ARG A 181 -19.30 -10.21 -20.16
N ARG A 182 -19.79 -9.07 -20.68
CA ARG A 182 -20.79 -9.15 -21.73
C ARG A 182 -20.12 -9.90 -22.87
N ARG A 183 -20.66 -11.07 -23.23
CA ARG A 183 -20.35 -11.72 -24.50
C ARG A 183 -20.73 -10.74 -25.61
N THR A 184 -19.81 -9.89 -26.06
CA THR A 184 -19.86 -9.40 -27.43
C THR A 184 -19.42 -10.56 -28.31
N LEU A 185 -20.28 -11.57 -28.42
CA LEU A 185 -20.30 -12.42 -29.60
C LEU A 185 -20.73 -11.47 -30.72
N GLY A 186 -19.75 -10.88 -31.40
CA GLY A 186 -20.00 -10.28 -32.69
C GLY A 186 -20.68 -11.31 -33.58
N PRO A 187 -21.61 -10.91 -34.46
CA PRO A 187 -22.26 -11.85 -35.36
C PRO A 187 -21.18 -12.57 -36.16
N ARG A 188 -21.11 -13.90 -36.02
CA ARG A 188 -20.35 -14.77 -36.92
C ARG A 188 -20.92 -14.52 -38.32
N ARG A 189 -20.22 -13.74 -39.13
CA ARG A 189 -20.46 -13.72 -40.58
C ARG A 189 -20.15 -15.12 -41.07
N ARG A 190 -21.21 -15.82 -41.52
CA ARG A 190 -21.09 -16.94 -42.44
C ARG A 190 -20.90 -16.38 -43.84
#